data_AF-A0A7V5PZI2-F1
#
_entry.id   AF-A0A7V5PZI2-F1
#
_cell.length_a   1.000
_cell.length_b   1.000
_cell.length_c   1.000
_cell.angle_alpha   90.00
_cell.angle_beta   90.00
_cell.angle_gamma   90.00
#
_symmetry.space_group_name_H-M   'P 1'
#
loop_
_entity.id
_entity.type
_entity.pdbx_description
1 polymer ?
#
loop_
_entity_poly.entity_id
_entity_poly.type
_entity_poly.pdbx_seq_one_letter_code
_entity_poly.pdbx_strand_id
1 'polypeptide(L)'
;MAINPQRLRPSELVRLLNSSPLGEVTSERQLYRDRQRAGFRIGDGKHVDLVRYAAWLAWERHHPKPSKAAESYDEHKDRTARHSAELSASGRDIGDLPAIADPVRRSKASVNFQFFCESYFPQAFHLAWSDDHRNVLRKIEQAVLHGGLFAMAMPRGSGKTTICECACIWAVLNGHREFVCLIGSDEGHAMDMLESIKTELDANELLLADYPEVCHPIQSLDGIANRCNGQLYHGQRTHIGWTAKYIVLPTLQPKGWSDDETFGSLIREDGRALGGGAIIKVAGITGRIRGMKFKRPDGKSVRPSLVVLDDPQTDESARSVSQCQQRESILAGAVLGLAGPGHKISGIMPCTVIRPDDMADRILNRDHHPQWQGERTKMVYAFPTDTKLWDRYAELRAEGLRNEDAGAAATEFYRLHQEAMDDGSKIAWPERFNYDELSAIQHAMNLKLQDEAAFWAEYQNEPLPEVEVDENELTADQIAAKLNGLPKGRVPLGCQHLTMFIDVQQKLLFYVVCGWSEDFGGAVLEYGAWPDPQRAYFSLRDVTKTLSTEAEGTGLEGAIYAGLQRLTEKQLTCEWQREDGAFLRIERCLIDANWGTSTDVVYQFCRQSPHAALLLPSHGRFVGASSLPFSDYKRRP
;
A
#
# COMPACT_ATOMS: atom_id res chain seq x y z
N MET A 1 -14.18 -94.49 -45.44
CA MET A 1 -13.10 -94.56 -44.42
C MET A 1 -13.76 -94.73 -43.06
N ALA A 2 -13.38 -95.75 -42.29
CA ALA A 2 -13.87 -95.90 -40.92
C ALA A 2 -13.36 -94.71 -40.08
N ILE A 3 -14.25 -94.02 -39.37
CA ILE A 3 -13.89 -92.94 -38.45
C ILE A 3 -13.10 -93.56 -37.29
N ASN A 4 -11.87 -93.10 -37.05
CA ASN A 4 -11.07 -93.55 -35.92
C ASN A 4 -11.38 -92.68 -34.67
N PRO A 5 -12.07 -93.21 -33.65
CA PRO A 5 -12.48 -92.42 -32.49
C PRO A 5 -11.31 -91.92 -31.62
N GLN A 6 -10.12 -92.48 -31.77
CA GLN A 6 -8.93 -92.08 -30.99
C GLN A 6 -8.17 -90.90 -31.63
N ARG A 7 -8.50 -90.52 -32.86
CA ARG A 7 -7.73 -89.51 -33.60
C ARG A 7 -8.62 -88.62 -34.47
N LEU A 8 -9.50 -87.86 -33.82
CA LEU A 8 -10.45 -86.96 -34.48
C LEU A 8 -9.94 -85.53 -34.49
N ARG A 9 -10.11 -84.79 -35.60
CA ARG A 9 -9.93 -83.33 -35.55
C ARG A 9 -11.03 -82.71 -34.67
N PRO A 10 -10.79 -81.58 -33.99
CA PRO A 10 -11.79 -80.98 -33.09
C PRO A 10 -13.15 -80.75 -33.75
N SER A 11 -13.19 -80.26 -34.99
CA SER A 11 -14.43 -80.06 -35.75
C SER A 11 -15.13 -81.37 -36.14
N GLU A 12 -14.37 -82.44 -36.39
CA GLU A 12 -14.91 -83.78 -36.65
C GLU A 12 -15.53 -84.39 -35.38
N LEU A 13 -14.90 -84.20 -34.22
CA LEU A 13 -15.43 -84.63 -32.93
C LEU A 13 -16.76 -83.93 -32.61
N VAL A 14 -16.83 -82.61 -32.78
CA VAL A 14 -18.07 -81.85 -32.53
C VAL A 14 -19.19 -82.32 -33.46
N ARG A 15 -18.90 -82.47 -34.76
CA ARG A 15 -19.87 -82.99 -35.72
C ARG A 15 -20.32 -84.41 -35.39
N LEU A 16 -19.41 -85.28 -34.96
CA LEU A 16 -19.71 -86.66 -34.58
C LEU A 16 -20.61 -86.71 -33.35
N LEU A 17 -20.29 -85.95 -32.29
CA LEU A 17 -21.10 -85.89 -31.07
C LEU A 17 -22.50 -85.32 -31.34
N ASN A 18 -22.58 -84.29 -32.19
CA ASN A 18 -23.85 -83.64 -32.56
C ASN A 18 -24.66 -84.44 -33.60
N SER A 19 -24.09 -85.49 -34.18
CA SER A 19 -24.81 -86.43 -35.07
C SER A 19 -25.61 -87.48 -34.30
N SER A 20 -25.53 -87.48 -32.97
CA SER A 20 -26.35 -88.37 -32.13
C SER A 20 -27.82 -87.90 -32.06
N PRO A 21 -28.77 -88.79 -31.70
CA PRO A 21 -30.19 -88.42 -31.53
C PRO A 21 -30.47 -87.36 -30.46
N LEU A 22 -29.46 -86.99 -29.65
CA LEU A 22 -29.56 -86.01 -28.58
C LEU A 22 -29.46 -84.56 -29.09
N GLY A 23 -29.19 -84.33 -30.38
CA GLY A 23 -29.00 -83.01 -30.95
C GLY A 23 -27.61 -82.44 -30.67
N GLU A 24 -27.51 -81.12 -30.47
CA GLU A 24 -26.23 -80.47 -30.15
C GLU A 24 -25.76 -80.84 -28.73
N VAL A 25 -24.76 -81.73 -28.65
CA VAL A 25 -24.17 -82.21 -27.39
C VAL A 25 -23.01 -81.32 -26.94
N THR A 26 -22.29 -80.71 -27.89
CA THR A 26 -21.19 -79.77 -27.61
C THR A 26 -21.00 -78.77 -28.75
N SER A 27 -20.35 -77.64 -28.46
CA SER A 27 -19.92 -76.65 -29.46
C SER A 27 -18.39 -76.62 -29.61
N GLU A 28 -17.88 -76.05 -30.70
CA GLU A 28 -16.43 -75.85 -30.89
C GLU A 28 -15.83 -74.96 -29.79
N ARG A 29 -16.58 -73.96 -29.32
CA ARG A 29 -16.15 -73.07 -28.23
C ARG A 29 -16.01 -73.83 -26.92
N GLN A 30 -16.97 -74.70 -26.60
CA GLN A 30 -16.91 -75.52 -25.39
C GLN A 30 -15.75 -76.53 -25.46
N LEU A 31 -15.62 -77.25 -26.58
CA LEU A 31 -14.51 -78.17 -26.81
C LEU A 31 -13.14 -77.49 -26.73
N TYR A 32 -13.01 -76.26 -27.23
CA TYR A 32 -11.77 -75.48 -27.09
C TYR A 32 -11.42 -75.22 -25.62
N ARG A 33 -12.38 -74.78 -24.80
CA ARG A 33 -12.15 -74.55 -23.37
C ARG A 33 -11.77 -75.84 -22.65
N ASP A 34 -12.42 -76.94 -22.99
CA ASP A 34 -12.15 -78.24 -22.40
C ASP A 34 -10.76 -78.77 -22.80
N ARG A 35 -10.32 -78.55 -24.04
CA ARG A 35 -8.94 -78.83 -24.47
C ARG A 35 -7.90 -78.00 -23.72
N GLN A 36 -8.17 -76.73 -23.43
CA GLN A 36 -7.27 -75.91 -22.62
C GLN A 36 -7.21 -76.38 -21.16
N ARG A 37 -8.33 -76.83 -20.58
CA ARG A 37 -8.39 -77.31 -19.20
C ARG A 37 -7.80 -78.72 -19.02
N ALA A 38 -8.15 -79.64 -19.92
CA ALA A 38 -7.70 -81.02 -19.88
C ALA A 38 -6.26 -81.19 -20.39
N GLY A 39 -5.79 -80.26 -21.24
CA GLY A 39 -4.48 -80.32 -21.89
C GLY A 39 -4.32 -81.57 -22.75
N PHE A 40 -3.12 -82.15 -22.74
CA PHE A 40 -2.77 -83.36 -23.51
C PHE A 40 -3.39 -84.67 -22.96
N ARG A 41 -4.22 -84.61 -21.91
CA ARG A 41 -4.89 -85.81 -21.36
C ARG A 41 -5.94 -86.39 -22.31
N ILE A 42 -6.54 -85.54 -23.14
CA ILE A 42 -7.64 -85.90 -24.04
C ILE A 42 -7.20 -85.96 -25.52
N GLY A 43 -5.91 -85.81 -25.81
CA GLY A 43 -5.41 -85.81 -27.19
C GLY A 43 -3.95 -85.38 -27.32
N ASP A 44 -3.48 -85.23 -28.56
CA ASP A 44 -2.07 -84.94 -28.90
C ASP A 44 -1.80 -83.46 -29.23
N GLY A 45 -2.79 -82.59 -28.99
CA GLY A 45 -2.73 -81.16 -29.34
C GLY A 45 -3.25 -80.83 -30.74
N LYS A 46 -3.30 -81.80 -31.66
CA LYS A 46 -3.90 -81.64 -33.01
C LYS A 46 -5.20 -82.40 -33.15
N HIS A 47 -5.29 -83.59 -32.57
CA HIS A 47 -6.44 -84.47 -32.53
C HIS A 47 -6.94 -84.67 -31.11
N VAL A 48 -8.19 -85.07 -30.98
CA VAL A 48 -8.85 -85.42 -29.73
C VAL A 48 -9.24 -86.90 -29.80
N ASP A 49 -8.95 -87.61 -28.72
CA ASP A 49 -9.40 -88.98 -28.50
C ASP A 49 -10.77 -88.92 -27.80
N LEU A 50 -11.82 -89.36 -28.49
CA LEU A 50 -13.19 -89.30 -28.02
C LEU A 50 -13.38 -90.06 -26.69
N VAL A 51 -12.72 -91.20 -26.52
CA VAL A 51 -12.87 -92.04 -25.34
C VAL A 51 -12.21 -91.38 -24.14
N ARG A 52 -11.00 -90.84 -24.32
CA ARG A 52 -10.31 -90.08 -23.27
C ARG A 52 -11.05 -88.79 -22.92
N TYR A 53 -11.64 -88.12 -23.92
CA TYR A 53 -12.43 -86.93 -23.71
C TYR A 53 -13.70 -87.21 -22.90
N ALA A 54 -14.45 -88.25 -23.24
CA ALA A 54 -15.63 -88.68 -22.47
C ALA A 54 -15.26 -89.08 -21.04
N ALA A 55 -14.16 -89.82 -20.86
CA ALA A 55 -13.66 -90.19 -19.53
C ALA A 55 -13.26 -88.98 -18.69
N TRP A 56 -12.62 -87.97 -19.29
CA TRP A 56 -12.26 -86.73 -18.61
C TRP A 56 -13.50 -85.91 -18.21
N LEU A 57 -14.50 -85.79 -19.09
CA LEU A 57 -15.76 -85.13 -18.77
C LEU A 57 -16.50 -85.82 -17.61
N ALA A 58 -16.52 -87.16 -17.61
CA ALA A 58 -17.09 -87.92 -16.50
C ALA A 58 -16.31 -87.69 -15.19
N TRP A 59 -14.98 -87.66 -15.25
CA TRP A 59 -14.14 -87.39 -14.09
C TRP A 59 -14.40 -85.99 -13.51
N GLU A 60 -14.45 -84.95 -14.35
CA GLU A 60 -14.78 -83.57 -13.92
C GLU A 60 -16.18 -83.48 -13.30
N ARG A 61 -17.18 -84.19 -13.84
CA ARG A 61 -18.53 -84.22 -13.28
C ARG A 61 -18.57 -84.82 -11.88
N HIS A 62 -17.75 -85.85 -11.62
CA HIS A 62 -17.76 -86.58 -10.35
C HIS A 62 -16.71 -86.08 -9.33
N HIS A 63 -15.82 -85.17 -9.71
CA HIS A 63 -14.81 -84.57 -8.84
C HIS A 63 -14.83 -83.03 -8.90
N PRO A 64 -15.95 -82.37 -8.54
CA PRO A 64 -15.99 -80.92 -8.46
C PRO A 64 -14.94 -80.43 -7.45
N LYS A 65 -14.10 -79.46 -7.86
CA LYS A 65 -13.17 -78.80 -6.93
C LYS A 65 -13.97 -78.14 -5.80
N PRO A 66 -13.49 -78.15 -4.54
CA PRO A 66 -14.12 -77.41 -3.46
C PRO A 66 -14.17 -75.93 -3.86
N SER A 67 -15.36 -75.30 -3.79
CA SER A 67 -15.47 -73.87 -4.00
C SER A 67 -14.67 -73.18 -2.90
N LYS A 68 -13.67 -72.37 -3.28
CA LYS A 68 -13.17 -71.35 -2.35
C LYS A 68 -14.38 -70.51 -1.98
N ALA A 69 -14.62 -70.32 -0.68
CA ALA A 69 -15.58 -69.35 -0.20
C ALA A 69 -15.30 -68.04 -0.93
N ALA A 70 -16.29 -67.55 -1.69
CA ALA A 70 -16.17 -66.25 -2.32
C ALA A 70 -16.15 -65.23 -1.17
N GLU A 71 -15.01 -64.54 -0.96
CA GLU A 71 -15.02 -63.25 -0.27
C GLU A 71 -16.14 -62.44 -0.94
N SER A 72 -17.09 -61.96 -0.16
CA SER A 72 -18.19 -61.15 -0.69
C SER A 72 -17.60 -59.93 -1.42
N TYR A 73 -18.21 -59.49 -2.51
CA TYR A 73 -17.85 -58.24 -3.18
C TYR A 73 -17.78 -57.08 -2.16
N ASP A 74 -18.63 -57.12 -1.13
CA ASP A 74 -18.65 -56.13 -0.05
C ASP A 74 -17.44 -56.24 0.88
N GLU A 75 -16.94 -57.44 1.18
CA GLU A 75 -15.74 -57.63 2.01
C GLU A 75 -14.46 -57.18 1.27
N HIS A 76 -14.41 -57.45 -0.04
CA HIS A 76 -13.33 -56.96 -0.90
C HIS A 76 -13.36 -55.42 -1.03
N LYS A 77 -14.56 -54.84 -1.19
CA LYS A 77 -14.77 -53.40 -1.23
C LYS A 77 -14.39 -52.74 0.09
N ASP A 78 -14.78 -53.32 1.23
CA ASP A 78 -14.46 -52.81 2.57
C ASP A 78 -12.96 -52.90 2.88
N ARG A 79 -12.29 -54.00 2.53
CA ARG A 79 -10.83 -54.12 2.70
C ARG A 79 -10.09 -53.10 1.84
N THR A 80 -10.51 -52.94 0.58
CA THR A 80 -9.91 -51.97 -0.34
C THR A 80 -10.17 -50.54 0.13
N ALA A 81 -11.36 -50.25 0.66
CA ALA A 81 -11.71 -48.96 1.25
C ALA A 81 -10.89 -48.67 2.52
N ARG A 82 -10.69 -49.64 3.41
CA ARG A 82 -9.84 -49.50 4.60
C ARG A 82 -8.38 -49.27 4.24
N HIS A 83 -7.82 -50.10 3.35
CA HIS A 83 -6.43 -49.96 2.90
C HIS A 83 -6.21 -48.63 2.16
N SER A 84 -7.16 -48.19 1.34
CA SER A 84 -7.11 -46.88 0.68
C SER A 84 -7.26 -45.73 1.69
N ALA A 85 -8.10 -45.89 2.72
CA ALA A 85 -8.24 -44.92 3.80
C ALA A 85 -6.99 -44.83 4.69
N GLU A 86 -6.32 -45.95 4.97
CA GLU A 86 -5.05 -46.02 5.71
C GLU A 86 -3.91 -45.39 4.91
N LEU A 87 -3.78 -45.73 3.61
CA LEU A 87 -2.83 -45.08 2.71
C LEU A 87 -3.10 -43.58 2.59
N SER A 88 -4.37 -43.19 2.43
CA SER A 88 -4.77 -41.79 2.38
C SER A 88 -4.48 -41.06 3.70
N ALA A 89 -4.70 -41.69 4.86
CA ALA A 89 -4.37 -41.13 6.16
C ALA A 89 -2.85 -40.96 6.33
N SER A 90 -2.06 -41.96 5.94
CA SER A 90 -0.59 -41.91 5.99
C SER A 90 -0.02 -40.83 5.07
N GLY A 91 -0.61 -40.60 3.89
CA GLY A 91 -0.20 -39.52 2.98
C GLY A 91 -0.73 -38.13 3.36
N ARG A 92 -1.63 -38.04 4.35
CA ARG A 92 -2.18 -36.79 4.89
C ARG A 92 -1.52 -36.37 6.20
N ASP A 93 -0.83 -37.29 6.87
CA ASP A 93 -0.12 -37.03 8.11
C ASP A 93 1.25 -36.42 7.81
N ILE A 94 1.53 -35.26 8.39
CA ILE A 94 2.78 -34.54 8.19
C ILE A 94 3.94 -35.15 9.01
N GLY A 95 3.65 -36.08 9.93
CA GLY A 95 4.68 -36.74 10.73
C GLY A 95 5.28 -35.85 11.81
N ASP A 96 6.54 -36.09 12.15
CA ASP A 96 7.25 -35.35 13.21
C ASP A 96 7.61 -33.93 12.77
N LEU A 97 7.57 -32.98 13.72
CA LEU A 97 8.00 -31.62 13.46
C LEU A 97 9.54 -31.53 13.49
N PRO A 98 10.16 -30.67 12.66
CA PRO A 98 11.56 -30.29 12.85
C PRO A 98 11.81 -29.74 14.25
N ALA A 99 13.02 -29.97 14.77
CA ALA A 99 13.44 -29.35 16.03
C ALA A 99 13.61 -27.84 15.87
N ILE A 100 13.30 -27.07 16.91
CA ILE A 100 13.58 -25.64 16.96
C ILE A 100 15.10 -25.43 16.91
N ALA A 101 15.58 -24.73 15.89
CA ALA A 101 17.01 -24.53 15.67
C ALA A 101 17.64 -23.60 16.71
N ASP A 102 16.98 -22.47 17.03
CA ASP A 102 17.48 -21.51 18.01
C ASP A 102 16.37 -21.04 18.98
N PRO A 103 16.18 -21.75 20.12
CA PRO A 103 15.21 -21.36 21.13
C PRO A 103 15.49 -19.99 21.76
N VAL A 104 16.76 -19.57 21.82
CA VAL A 104 17.15 -18.28 22.43
C VAL A 104 16.76 -17.12 21.53
N ARG A 105 17.02 -17.24 20.21
CA ARG A 105 16.57 -16.27 19.20
C ARG A 105 15.05 -16.14 19.23
N ARG A 106 14.33 -17.27 19.20
CA ARG A 106 12.85 -17.27 19.29
C ARG A 106 12.35 -16.59 20.56
N SER A 107 12.90 -16.94 21.72
CA SER A 107 12.50 -16.36 23.01
C SER A 107 12.69 -14.84 23.03
N LYS A 108 13.86 -14.34 22.60
CA LYS A 108 14.11 -12.90 22.52
C LYS A 108 13.18 -12.21 21.51
N ALA A 109 13.00 -12.81 20.33
CA ALA A 109 12.14 -12.28 19.28
C ALA A 109 10.66 -12.29 19.66
N SER A 110 10.22 -13.20 20.53
CA SER A 110 8.83 -13.28 20.97
C SER A 110 8.33 -12.02 21.68
N VAL A 111 9.21 -11.24 22.31
CA VAL A 111 8.85 -10.03 23.07
C VAL A 111 9.49 -8.76 22.54
N ASN A 112 10.38 -8.86 21.55
CA ASN A 112 11.07 -7.72 20.95
C ASN A 112 10.79 -7.69 19.45
N PHE A 113 9.92 -6.79 19.02
CA PHE A 113 9.45 -6.72 17.64
C PHE A 113 10.55 -6.31 16.67
N GLN A 114 11.40 -5.35 17.04
CA GLN A 114 12.54 -4.95 16.21
C GLN A 114 13.49 -6.13 15.96
N PHE A 115 13.85 -6.86 17.02
CA PHE A 115 14.71 -8.03 16.92
C PHE A 115 14.07 -9.15 16.11
N PHE A 116 12.74 -9.33 16.18
CA PHE A 116 12.01 -10.25 15.30
C PHE A 116 12.15 -9.87 13.82
N CYS A 117 11.94 -8.59 13.48
CA CYS A 117 12.13 -8.09 12.12
C CYS A 117 13.55 -8.34 11.60
N GLU A 118 14.57 -7.95 12.38
CA GLU A 118 15.98 -8.12 12.03
C GLU A 118 16.39 -9.59 11.90
N SER A 119 15.86 -10.46 12.76
CA SER A 119 16.26 -11.87 12.83
C SER A 119 15.64 -12.72 11.74
N TYR A 120 14.37 -12.48 11.39
CA TYR A 120 13.62 -13.35 10.48
C TYR A 120 13.41 -12.74 9.09
N PHE A 121 13.57 -11.42 8.92
CA PHE A 121 13.36 -10.74 7.63
C PHE A 121 14.56 -9.87 7.23
N PRO A 122 15.80 -10.42 7.22
CA PRO A 122 17.00 -9.62 6.95
C PRO A 122 17.05 -9.03 5.54
N GLN A 123 16.35 -9.63 4.57
CA GLN A 123 16.25 -9.10 3.21
C GLN A 123 15.31 -7.89 3.13
N ALA A 124 14.21 -7.91 3.89
CA ALA A 124 13.27 -6.81 3.98
C ALA A 124 13.86 -5.62 4.76
N PHE A 125 14.60 -5.90 5.84
CA PHE A 125 15.18 -4.90 6.73
C PHE A 125 16.72 -4.88 6.65
N HIS A 126 17.23 -4.67 5.43
CA HIS A 126 18.67 -4.65 5.16
C HIS A 126 19.33 -3.28 5.43
N LEU A 127 18.55 -2.20 5.51
CA LEU A 127 19.02 -0.86 5.85
C LEU A 127 18.93 -0.61 7.35
N ALA A 128 19.83 0.22 7.88
CA ALA A 128 19.80 0.59 9.29
C ALA A 128 18.54 1.40 9.63
N TRP A 129 17.98 1.15 10.82
CA TRP A 129 16.79 1.86 11.30
C TRP A 129 17.05 3.34 11.64
N SER A 130 16.13 4.21 11.26
CA SER A 130 16.05 5.59 11.77
C SER A 130 15.40 5.63 13.16
N ASP A 131 15.49 6.79 13.82
CA ASP A 131 14.78 7.01 15.09
C ASP A 131 13.26 6.97 14.94
N ASP A 132 12.76 7.43 13.79
CA ASP A 132 11.34 7.33 13.44
C ASP A 132 10.89 5.88 13.33
N HIS A 133 11.68 5.02 12.67
CA HIS A 133 11.40 3.58 12.64
C HIS A 133 11.38 2.97 14.03
N ARG A 134 12.38 3.26 14.88
CA ARG A 134 12.42 2.77 16.27
C ARG A 134 11.19 3.21 17.07
N ASN A 135 10.71 4.43 16.84
CA ASN A 135 9.48 4.92 17.46
C ASN A 135 8.25 4.13 17.01
N VAL A 136 8.11 3.91 15.71
CA VAL A 136 7.03 3.11 15.11
C VAL A 136 7.05 1.67 15.63
N LEU A 137 8.21 1.02 15.61
CA LEU A 137 8.37 -0.37 16.09
C LEU A 137 7.95 -0.51 17.56
N ARG A 138 8.33 0.43 18.42
CA ARG A 138 7.93 0.44 19.84
C ARG A 138 6.43 0.60 20.04
N LYS A 139 5.77 1.42 19.22
CA LYS A 139 4.30 1.59 19.27
C LYS A 139 3.57 0.33 18.81
N ILE A 140 4.08 -0.32 17.77
CA ILE A 140 3.57 -1.60 17.29
C ILE A 140 3.72 -2.67 18.39
N GLU A 141 4.90 -2.76 19.00
CA GLU A 141 5.17 -3.66 20.12
C GLU A 141 4.17 -3.44 21.27
N GLN A 142 3.97 -2.18 21.69
CA GLN A 142 2.96 -1.82 22.69
C GLN A 142 1.54 -2.26 22.30
N ALA A 143 1.13 -2.01 21.05
CA ALA A 143 -0.20 -2.35 20.55
C ALA A 143 -0.41 -3.88 20.55
N VAL A 144 0.56 -4.63 20.04
CA VAL A 144 0.48 -6.10 19.92
C VAL A 144 0.60 -6.79 21.27
N LEU A 145 1.38 -6.28 22.23
CA LEU A 145 1.49 -6.90 23.55
C LEU A 145 0.37 -6.43 24.48
N HIS A 146 0.22 -5.13 24.66
CA HIS A 146 -0.58 -4.54 25.73
C HIS A 146 -1.88 -3.88 25.25
N GLY A 147 -2.00 -3.65 23.95
CA GLY A 147 -3.16 -2.98 23.35
C GLY A 147 -2.99 -1.47 23.24
N GLY A 148 -4.03 -0.81 22.75
CA GLY A 148 -4.01 0.62 22.39
C GLY A 148 -4.26 0.84 20.91
N LEU A 149 -4.55 2.08 20.55
CA LEU A 149 -4.78 2.54 19.19
C LEU A 149 -3.69 3.56 18.82
N PHE A 150 -3.06 3.37 17.66
CA PHE A 150 -1.99 4.23 17.17
C PHE A 150 -2.17 4.52 15.68
N ALA A 151 -2.25 5.79 15.32
CA ALA A 151 -2.18 6.29 13.96
C ALA A 151 -0.81 6.94 13.71
N MET A 152 -0.14 6.58 12.63
CA MET A 152 1.23 7.05 12.35
C MET A 152 1.37 7.43 10.87
N ALA A 153 1.60 8.71 10.62
CA ALA A 153 1.92 9.19 9.29
C ALA A 153 3.39 8.90 8.99
N MET A 154 3.65 8.09 7.98
CA MET A 154 5.00 7.70 7.56
C MET A 154 5.27 8.18 6.13
N PRO A 155 6.46 8.73 5.84
CA PRO A 155 6.86 9.08 4.49
C PRO A 155 6.73 7.87 3.55
N ARG A 156 6.23 8.07 2.33
CA ARG A 156 6.22 7.03 1.31
C ARG A 156 7.62 6.42 1.15
N GLY A 157 7.72 5.11 0.97
CA GLY A 157 8.99 4.40 0.82
C GLY A 157 9.75 4.11 2.12
N SER A 158 9.16 4.33 3.30
CA SER A 158 9.76 4.00 4.60
C SER A 158 9.51 2.55 5.06
N GLY A 159 8.97 1.67 4.20
CA GLY A 159 8.69 0.27 4.56
C GLY A 159 7.45 0.03 5.45
N LYS A 160 6.49 0.98 5.50
CA LYS A 160 5.31 0.92 6.39
C LYS A 160 4.46 -0.36 6.24
N THR A 161 4.17 -0.78 5.01
CA THR A 161 3.39 -1.98 4.70
C THR A 161 4.13 -3.24 5.17
N THR A 162 5.42 -3.36 4.84
CA THR A 162 6.28 -4.47 5.26
C THR A 162 6.37 -4.60 6.78
N ILE A 163 6.51 -3.47 7.50
CA ILE A 163 6.48 -3.45 8.98
C ILE A 163 5.13 -3.97 9.50
N CYS A 164 4.02 -3.60 8.87
CA CYS A 164 2.68 -4.04 9.28
C CYS A 164 2.41 -5.53 8.99
N GLU A 165 2.89 -6.05 7.86
CA GLU A 165 2.85 -7.48 7.54
C GLU A 165 3.64 -8.27 8.60
N CYS A 166 4.86 -7.84 8.92
CA CYS A 166 5.68 -8.45 9.96
C CYS A 166 5.02 -8.37 11.34
N ALA A 167 4.34 -7.27 11.67
CA ALA A 167 3.58 -7.12 12.91
C ALA A 167 2.44 -8.14 13.00
N CYS A 168 1.74 -8.40 11.89
CA CYS A 168 0.69 -9.42 11.83
C CYS A 168 1.26 -10.82 12.09
N ILE A 169 2.37 -11.18 11.41
CA ILE A 169 3.06 -12.46 11.59
C ILE A 169 3.52 -12.61 13.05
N TRP A 170 4.22 -11.61 13.58
CA TRP A 170 4.74 -11.60 14.94
C TRP A 170 3.64 -11.81 15.99
N ALA A 171 2.51 -11.12 15.80
CA ALA A 171 1.37 -11.18 16.72
C ALA A 171 0.73 -12.58 16.77
N VAL A 172 0.61 -13.26 15.63
CA VAL A 172 -0.03 -14.59 15.58
C VAL A 172 0.92 -15.73 15.93
N LEU A 173 2.19 -15.68 15.50
CA LEU A 173 3.16 -16.75 15.77
C LEU A 173 3.43 -16.91 17.27
N ASN A 174 3.54 -15.79 17.98
CA ASN A 174 3.83 -15.77 19.42
C ASN A 174 2.58 -15.83 20.30
N GLY A 175 1.38 -15.99 19.71
CA GLY A 175 0.13 -16.09 20.47
C GLY A 175 -0.33 -14.79 21.14
N HIS A 176 0.29 -13.64 20.84
CA HIS A 176 -0.08 -12.34 21.41
C HIS A 176 -1.48 -11.90 20.99
N ARG A 177 -1.88 -12.23 19.75
CA ARG A 177 -3.19 -11.91 19.21
C ARG A 177 -3.75 -13.13 18.47
N GLU A 178 -4.85 -13.63 19.00
CA GLU A 178 -5.54 -14.81 18.48
C GLU A 178 -6.30 -14.56 17.17
N PHE A 179 -6.62 -13.31 16.88
CA PHE A 179 -7.33 -12.90 15.68
C PHE A 179 -6.92 -11.48 15.30
N VAL A 180 -6.18 -11.37 14.19
CA VAL A 180 -5.79 -10.12 13.53
C VAL A 180 -6.70 -9.85 12.32
N CYS A 181 -7.23 -8.64 12.25
CA CYS A 181 -7.97 -8.14 11.09
C CYS A 181 -7.07 -7.15 10.34
N LEU A 182 -6.67 -7.49 9.11
CA LEU A 182 -5.88 -6.63 8.25
C LEU A 182 -6.81 -5.91 7.26
N ILE A 183 -6.80 -4.59 7.29
CA ILE A 183 -7.71 -3.74 6.52
C ILE A 183 -6.88 -2.88 5.56
N GLY A 184 -7.17 -2.99 4.26
CA GLY A 184 -6.60 -2.11 3.24
C GLY A 184 -7.58 -1.03 2.79
N SER A 185 -7.09 -0.11 1.95
CA SER A 185 -7.89 0.86 1.18
C SER A 185 -9.11 0.24 0.49
N ASP A 186 -8.95 -0.99 0.00
CA ASP A 186 -9.95 -1.84 -0.63
C ASP A 186 -9.64 -3.33 -0.37
N GLU A 187 -10.51 -4.23 -0.85
CA GLU A 187 -10.35 -5.67 -0.63
C GLU A 187 -9.16 -6.26 -1.43
N GLY A 188 -8.84 -5.72 -2.62
CA GLY A 188 -7.72 -6.17 -3.43
C GLY A 188 -6.39 -5.92 -2.74
N HIS A 189 -6.15 -4.67 -2.34
CA HIS A 189 -4.96 -4.28 -1.59
C HIS A 189 -4.78 -5.11 -0.31
N ALA A 190 -5.87 -5.38 0.42
CA ALA A 190 -5.81 -6.22 1.61
C ALA A 190 -5.43 -7.68 1.30
N MET A 191 -5.93 -8.25 0.21
CA MET A 191 -5.57 -9.61 -0.22
C MET A 191 -4.11 -9.70 -0.64
N ASP A 192 -3.56 -8.68 -1.31
CA ASP A 192 -2.15 -8.65 -1.72
C ASP A 192 -1.22 -8.71 -0.50
N MET A 193 -1.51 -7.95 0.56
CA MET A 193 -0.76 -8.03 1.82
C MET A 193 -0.85 -9.42 2.48
N LEU A 194 -2.01 -10.08 2.41
CA LEU A 194 -2.14 -11.44 2.93
C LEU A 194 -1.35 -12.45 2.10
N GLU A 195 -1.28 -12.28 0.78
CA GLU A 195 -0.42 -13.13 -0.07
C GLU A 195 1.08 -12.92 0.25
N SER A 196 1.51 -11.69 0.57
CA SER A 196 2.86 -11.43 1.09
C SER A 196 3.13 -12.20 2.40
N ILE A 197 2.23 -12.08 3.38
CA ILE A 197 2.30 -12.82 4.65
C ILE A 197 2.33 -14.34 4.44
N LYS A 198 1.51 -14.85 3.52
CA LYS A 198 1.46 -16.28 3.17
C LYS A 198 2.77 -16.75 2.57
N THR A 199 3.38 -15.93 1.71
CA THR A 199 4.68 -16.23 1.08
C THR A 199 5.77 -16.34 2.14
N GLU A 200 5.82 -15.41 3.10
CA GLU A 200 6.79 -15.48 4.21
C GLU A 200 6.59 -16.75 5.06
N LEU A 201 5.35 -17.07 5.44
CA LEU A 201 5.07 -18.26 6.26
C LEU A 201 5.36 -19.60 5.53
N ASP A 202 5.31 -19.61 4.20
CA ASP A 202 5.57 -20.79 3.37
C ASP A 202 7.05 -20.92 2.97
N ALA A 203 7.75 -19.82 2.66
CA ALA A 203 9.09 -19.88 2.06
C ALA A 203 10.24 -19.48 3.00
N ASN A 204 9.98 -18.82 4.13
CA ASN A 204 11.04 -18.29 4.99
C ASN A 204 11.70 -19.40 5.84
N GLU A 205 12.95 -19.73 5.50
CA GLU A 205 13.72 -20.78 6.17
C GLU A 205 14.02 -20.47 7.65
N LEU A 206 14.18 -19.20 8.02
CA LEU A 206 14.45 -18.80 9.40
C LEU A 206 13.18 -18.93 10.26
N LEU A 207 12.02 -18.58 9.71
CA LEU A 207 10.73 -18.85 10.37
C LEU A 207 10.48 -20.35 10.49
N LEU A 208 10.77 -21.16 9.46
CA LEU A 208 10.66 -22.62 9.54
C LEU A 208 11.55 -23.21 10.64
N ALA A 209 12.79 -22.72 10.73
CA ALA A 209 13.78 -23.21 11.68
C ALA A 209 13.34 -22.99 13.14
N ASP A 210 12.65 -21.89 13.44
CA ASP A 210 12.28 -21.55 14.82
C ASP A 210 10.80 -21.72 15.15
N TYR A 211 9.90 -21.65 14.17
CA TYR A 211 8.45 -21.86 14.32
C TYR A 211 7.96 -23.08 13.51
N PRO A 212 8.57 -24.27 13.69
CA PRO A 212 8.25 -25.45 12.90
C PRO A 212 6.78 -25.88 13.05
N GLU A 213 6.16 -25.62 14.21
CA GLU A 213 4.76 -25.95 14.46
C GLU A 213 3.75 -25.17 13.58
N VAL A 214 4.20 -24.07 12.97
CA VAL A 214 3.39 -23.27 12.03
C VAL A 214 3.86 -23.49 10.59
N CYS A 215 5.15 -23.27 10.33
CA CYS A 215 5.69 -23.27 8.97
C CYS A 215 5.75 -24.68 8.35
N HIS A 216 6.10 -25.72 9.12
CA HIS A 216 6.20 -27.07 8.57
C HIS A 216 4.85 -27.61 8.05
N PRO A 217 3.72 -27.48 8.79
CA PRO A 217 2.41 -27.84 8.24
C PRO A 217 2.01 -26.99 7.02
N ILE A 218 2.37 -25.71 6.97
CA ILE A 218 2.08 -24.84 5.81
C ILE A 218 2.84 -25.36 4.58
N GLN A 219 4.15 -25.58 4.69
CA GLN A 219 4.99 -26.12 3.61
C GLN A 219 4.56 -27.52 3.16
N SER A 220 4.06 -28.33 4.10
CA SER A 220 3.52 -29.66 3.81
C SER A 220 2.24 -29.64 2.94
N LEU A 221 1.61 -28.46 2.76
CA LEU A 221 0.54 -28.30 1.77
C LEU A 221 1.07 -28.35 0.34
N ASP A 222 2.36 -28.05 0.11
CA ASP A 222 3.01 -28.07 -1.21
C ASP A 222 2.25 -27.20 -2.23
N GLY A 223 1.85 -26.00 -1.80
CA GLY A 223 1.04 -25.06 -2.59
C GLY A 223 -0.42 -25.47 -2.82
N ILE A 224 -0.89 -26.62 -2.33
CA ILE A 224 -2.23 -27.15 -2.61
C ILE A 224 -3.17 -26.88 -1.43
N ALA A 225 -3.84 -25.73 -1.44
CA ALA A 225 -4.77 -25.29 -0.39
C ALA A 225 -5.88 -26.33 -0.06
N ASN A 226 -6.32 -27.14 -1.03
CA ASN A 226 -7.33 -28.18 -0.81
C ASN A 226 -6.88 -29.28 0.18
N ARG A 227 -5.57 -29.42 0.43
CA ARG A 227 -5.03 -30.36 1.42
C ARG A 227 -5.32 -29.94 2.87
N CYS A 228 -5.64 -28.66 3.13
CA CYS A 228 -5.88 -28.12 4.47
C CYS A 228 -6.91 -28.92 5.28
N ASN A 229 -8.08 -29.19 4.70
CA ASN A 229 -9.16 -29.94 5.36
C ASN A 229 -8.77 -31.37 5.73
N GLY A 230 -7.82 -31.93 4.98
CA GLY A 230 -7.34 -33.29 5.11
C GLY A 230 -6.13 -33.43 6.02
N GLN A 231 -5.32 -32.39 6.20
CA GLN A 231 -4.02 -32.52 6.85
C GLN A 231 -4.13 -33.03 8.30
N LEU A 232 -3.29 -33.99 8.62
CA LEU A 232 -3.17 -34.62 9.93
C LEU A 232 -1.77 -34.38 10.51
N TYR A 233 -1.66 -34.39 11.83
CA TYR A 233 -0.43 -34.47 12.59
C TYR A 233 -0.62 -35.55 13.66
N HIS A 234 0.08 -36.68 13.50
CA HIS A 234 -0.09 -37.89 14.33
C HIS A 234 -1.55 -38.30 14.51
N GLY A 235 -2.29 -38.38 13.41
CA GLY A 235 -3.70 -38.77 13.37
C GLY A 235 -4.71 -37.71 13.82
N GLN A 236 -4.26 -36.56 14.35
CA GLN A 236 -5.13 -35.45 14.71
C GLN A 236 -5.20 -34.41 13.59
N ARG A 237 -6.36 -33.78 13.37
CA ARG A 237 -6.48 -32.74 12.34
C ARG A 237 -5.74 -31.48 12.75
N THR A 238 -4.95 -30.92 11.82
CA THR A 238 -4.24 -29.64 12.07
C THR A 238 -5.19 -28.45 12.05
N HIS A 239 -6.36 -28.56 11.41
CA HIS A 239 -7.33 -27.47 11.25
C HIS A 239 -6.75 -26.19 10.61
N ILE A 240 -5.64 -26.32 9.87
CA ILE A 240 -5.07 -25.24 9.07
C ILE A 240 -6.11 -24.70 8.09
N GLY A 241 -6.11 -23.39 7.87
CA GLY A 241 -6.93 -22.72 6.87
C GLY A 241 -6.05 -21.87 5.97
N TRP A 242 -6.19 -22.04 4.65
CA TRP A 242 -5.38 -21.33 3.67
C TRP A 242 -6.26 -20.84 2.52
N THR A 243 -6.72 -19.60 2.57
CA THR A 243 -7.62 -19.01 1.58
C THR A 243 -7.14 -17.62 1.17
N ALA A 244 -7.67 -17.08 0.08
CA ALA A 244 -7.37 -15.72 -0.38
C ALA A 244 -7.84 -14.62 0.59
N LYS A 245 -8.80 -14.90 1.50
CA LYS A 245 -9.38 -13.88 2.39
C LYS A 245 -9.03 -14.05 3.86
N TYR A 246 -8.50 -15.21 4.23
CA TYR A 246 -8.07 -15.48 5.59
C TYR A 246 -7.16 -16.71 5.62
N ILE A 247 -6.32 -16.76 6.65
CA ILE A 247 -5.58 -17.95 7.05
C ILE A 247 -5.89 -18.29 8.52
N VAL A 248 -5.75 -19.56 8.85
CA VAL A 248 -5.82 -20.08 10.22
C VAL A 248 -4.57 -20.91 10.44
N LEU A 249 -3.77 -20.53 11.44
CA LEU A 249 -2.54 -21.25 11.75
C LEU A 249 -2.85 -22.67 12.25
N PRO A 250 -1.99 -23.67 11.94
CA PRO A 250 -2.15 -25.04 12.39
C PRO A 250 -2.35 -25.13 13.91
N THR A 251 -3.37 -25.88 14.33
CA THR A 251 -3.67 -26.14 15.74
C THR A 251 -3.06 -27.49 16.13
N LEU A 252 -1.80 -27.48 16.55
CA LEU A 252 -1.05 -28.69 16.91
C LEU A 252 -0.84 -28.81 18.43
N GLN A 253 -0.71 -30.05 18.90
CA GLN A 253 -0.11 -30.40 20.19
C GLN A 253 1.23 -31.09 19.93
N PRO A 254 2.33 -30.34 19.80
CA PRO A 254 3.64 -30.90 19.45
C PRO A 254 4.06 -31.99 20.44
N LYS A 255 4.44 -33.17 19.93
CA LYS A 255 4.87 -34.28 20.79
C LYS A 255 6.18 -33.97 21.50
N GLY A 256 6.26 -34.32 22.78
CA GLY A 256 7.45 -34.15 23.61
C GLY A 256 7.70 -32.72 24.08
N TRP A 257 6.98 -31.72 23.57
CA TRP A 257 7.16 -30.34 24.02
C TRP A 257 6.69 -30.12 25.45
N SER A 258 5.57 -30.74 25.86
CA SER A 258 5.04 -30.58 27.22
C SER A 258 5.94 -31.21 28.30
N ASP A 259 6.79 -32.16 27.92
CA ASP A 259 7.72 -32.86 28.81
C ASP A 259 9.07 -32.15 28.91
N ASP A 260 9.34 -31.18 28.03
CA ASP A 260 10.58 -30.42 27.95
C ASP A 260 10.38 -29.02 28.56
N GLU A 261 11.03 -28.78 29.71
CA GLU A 261 10.93 -27.49 30.42
C GLU A 261 11.34 -26.29 29.55
N THR A 262 12.17 -26.49 28.51
CA THR A 262 12.59 -25.42 27.61
C THR A 262 11.46 -24.91 26.69
N PHE A 263 10.47 -25.76 26.41
CA PHE A 263 9.34 -25.42 25.54
C PHE A 263 8.07 -25.05 26.31
N GLY A 264 8.08 -25.09 27.65
CA GLY A 264 6.91 -24.76 28.47
C GLY A 264 6.31 -23.39 28.16
N SER A 265 7.14 -22.38 27.86
CA SER A 265 6.67 -21.04 27.46
C SER A 265 6.10 -20.97 26.04
N LEU A 266 6.23 -22.01 25.23
CA LEU A 266 5.75 -22.11 23.84
C LEU A 266 4.43 -22.87 23.72
N ILE A 267 3.87 -23.32 24.85
CA ILE A 267 2.68 -24.15 24.93
C ILE A 267 1.61 -23.43 25.76
N ARG A 268 0.37 -23.54 25.32
CA ARG A 268 -0.81 -23.05 26.03
C ARG A 268 -1.23 -24.04 27.12
N GLU A 269 -2.08 -23.61 28.04
CA GLU A 269 -2.63 -24.48 29.09
C GLU A 269 -3.33 -25.75 28.57
N ASP A 270 -3.85 -25.73 27.33
CA ASP A 270 -4.50 -26.87 26.68
C ASP A 270 -3.53 -27.80 25.92
N GLY A 271 -2.22 -27.62 26.11
CA GLY A 271 -1.15 -28.41 25.51
C GLY A 271 -0.86 -28.08 24.04
N ARG A 272 -1.54 -27.09 23.45
CA ARG A 272 -1.31 -26.66 22.07
C ARG A 272 -0.22 -25.62 21.96
N ALA A 273 0.43 -25.52 20.82
CA ALA A 273 1.40 -24.45 20.58
C ALA A 273 0.76 -23.04 20.66
N LEU A 274 1.56 -22.05 21.08
CA LEU A 274 1.13 -20.66 21.30
C LEU A 274 0.38 -20.03 20.12
N GLY A 275 0.85 -20.21 18.88
CA GLY A 275 0.20 -19.65 17.69
C GLY A 275 -0.99 -20.45 17.16
N GLY A 276 -1.28 -21.62 17.76
CA GLY A 276 -2.22 -22.58 17.19
C GLY A 276 -3.64 -22.05 17.02
N GLY A 277 -4.18 -22.11 15.81
CA GLY A 277 -5.54 -21.64 15.51
C GLY A 277 -5.72 -20.12 15.54
N ALA A 278 -4.61 -19.35 15.56
CA ALA A 278 -4.66 -17.91 15.33
C ALA A 278 -5.13 -17.60 13.91
N ILE A 279 -5.81 -16.47 13.73
CA ILE A 279 -6.46 -16.11 12.46
C ILE A 279 -5.91 -14.77 11.99
N ILE A 280 -5.54 -14.69 10.71
CA ILE A 280 -5.39 -13.43 9.99
C ILE A 280 -6.50 -13.38 8.94
N LYS A 281 -7.32 -12.34 8.98
CA LYS A 281 -8.41 -12.12 8.01
C LYS A 281 -8.32 -10.75 7.41
N VAL A 282 -8.58 -10.66 6.11
CA VAL A 282 -8.54 -9.40 5.37
C VAL A 282 -9.92 -8.86 5.02
N ALA A 283 -10.00 -7.54 4.87
CA ALA A 283 -11.16 -6.85 4.32
C ALA A 283 -10.75 -5.46 3.79
N GLY A 284 -11.45 -4.94 2.80
CA GLY A 284 -11.37 -3.50 2.47
C GLY A 284 -12.12 -2.65 3.50
N ILE A 285 -11.70 -1.40 3.71
CA ILE A 285 -12.30 -0.51 4.72
C ILE A 285 -13.81 -0.29 4.50
N THR A 286 -14.26 -0.16 3.25
CA THR A 286 -15.68 -0.03 2.88
C THR A 286 -16.39 -1.38 2.75
N GLY A 287 -15.67 -2.49 2.94
CA GLY A 287 -16.16 -3.85 2.82
C GLY A 287 -16.94 -4.35 4.04
N ARG A 288 -17.17 -5.67 4.08
CA ARG A 288 -17.91 -6.31 5.18
C ARG A 288 -17.02 -6.52 6.41
N ILE A 289 -16.81 -5.46 7.18
CA ILE A 289 -16.06 -5.53 8.44
C ILE A 289 -16.96 -5.77 9.67
N ARG A 290 -18.19 -5.25 9.67
CA ARG A 290 -19.08 -5.32 10.85
C ARG A 290 -19.46 -6.77 11.18
N GLY A 291 -19.39 -7.10 12.47
CA GLY A 291 -19.78 -8.42 12.96
C GLY A 291 -18.78 -9.53 12.66
N MET A 292 -17.55 -9.20 12.23
CA MET A 292 -16.49 -10.17 11.96
C MET A 292 -16.27 -11.09 13.17
N LYS A 293 -16.32 -12.40 12.89
CA LYS A 293 -16.06 -13.47 13.85
C LYS A 293 -15.60 -14.71 13.09
N PHE A 294 -14.94 -15.62 13.81
CA PHE A 294 -14.54 -16.93 13.30
C PHE A 294 -14.96 -18.02 14.29
N LYS A 295 -15.51 -19.13 13.79
CA LYS A 295 -15.91 -20.27 14.62
C LYS A 295 -14.78 -21.30 14.60
N ARG A 296 -14.16 -21.54 15.75
CA ARG A 296 -13.08 -22.51 15.89
C ARG A 296 -13.61 -23.95 16.07
N PRO A 297 -12.78 -24.98 15.79
CA PRO A 297 -13.13 -26.38 16.00
C PRO A 297 -13.50 -26.74 17.44
N ASP A 298 -12.98 -26.00 18.42
CA ASP A 298 -13.31 -26.13 19.84
C ASP A 298 -14.71 -25.57 20.20
N GLY A 299 -15.45 -25.07 19.22
CA GLY A 299 -16.78 -24.48 19.40
C GLY A 299 -16.77 -23.02 19.87
N LYS A 300 -15.61 -22.40 20.14
CA LYS A 300 -15.55 -20.97 20.52
C LYS A 300 -15.71 -20.09 19.29
N SER A 301 -16.44 -18.98 19.45
CA SER A 301 -16.50 -17.92 18.42
C SER A 301 -15.53 -16.82 18.83
N VAL A 302 -14.47 -16.64 18.07
CA VAL A 302 -13.45 -15.61 18.34
C VAL A 302 -13.68 -14.38 17.49
N ARG A 303 -13.27 -13.22 18.01
CA ARG A 303 -13.41 -11.90 17.39
C ARG A 303 -12.03 -11.24 17.26
N PRO A 304 -11.86 -10.30 16.32
CA PRO A 304 -10.60 -9.57 16.18
C PRO A 304 -10.18 -8.91 17.50
N SER A 305 -8.93 -9.10 17.87
CA SER A 305 -8.28 -8.47 19.04
C SER A 305 -7.27 -7.40 18.62
N LEU A 306 -6.76 -7.50 17.40
CA LEU A 306 -5.91 -6.52 16.74
C LEU A 306 -6.49 -6.18 15.37
N VAL A 307 -6.47 -4.90 15.02
CA VAL A 307 -6.70 -4.41 13.67
C VAL A 307 -5.44 -3.71 13.16
N VAL A 308 -5.03 -4.03 11.93
CA VAL A 308 -3.93 -3.35 11.24
C VAL A 308 -4.53 -2.71 9.99
N LEU A 309 -4.41 -1.40 9.86
CA LEU A 309 -4.99 -0.59 8.80
C LEU A 309 -3.89 0.03 7.96
N ASP A 310 -3.53 -0.59 6.85
CA ASP A 310 -2.47 -0.06 5.98
C ASP A 310 -3.09 0.82 4.89
N ASP A 311 -2.66 2.09 4.85
CA ASP A 311 -3.16 3.14 3.95
C ASP A 311 -4.68 3.05 3.70
N PRO A 312 -5.51 3.37 4.72
CA PRO A 312 -6.97 3.18 4.64
C PRO A 312 -7.69 4.13 3.68
N GLN A 313 -6.97 4.93 2.89
CA GLN A 313 -7.50 5.86 1.90
C GLN A 313 -6.69 5.77 0.59
N THR A 314 -7.37 6.01 -0.53
CA THR A 314 -6.78 6.25 -1.86
C THR A 314 -6.79 7.75 -2.19
N ASP A 315 -6.04 8.17 -3.20
CA ASP A 315 -6.06 9.54 -3.74
C ASP A 315 -7.48 10.03 -4.06
N GLU A 316 -8.29 9.18 -4.70
CA GLU A 316 -9.68 9.49 -5.03
C GLU A 316 -10.49 9.78 -3.75
N SER A 317 -10.32 8.94 -2.73
CA SER A 317 -11.06 9.12 -1.49
C SER A 317 -10.59 10.30 -0.66
N ALA A 318 -9.29 10.63 -0.70
CA ALA A 318 -8.73 11.79 -0.02
C ALA A 318 -9.22 13.11 -0.64
N ARG A 319 -9.56 13.13 -1.93
CA ARG A 319 -10.17 14.27 -2.62
C ARG A 319 -11.63 14.50 -2.25
N SER A 320 -12.31 13.49 -1.73
CA SER A 320 -13.75 13.54 -1.50
C SER A 320 -14.07 13.66 -0.02
N VAL A 321 -14.55 14.83 0.39
CA VAL A 321 -14.95 15.12 1.79
C VAL A 321 -15.95 14.09 2.30
N SER A 322 -16.96 13.71 1.50
CA SER A 322 -17.96 12.72 1.89
C SER A 322 -17.37 11.33 2.06
N GLN A 323 -16.45 10.93 1.17
CA GLN A 323 -15.74 9.66 1.29
C GLN A 323 -14.79 9.62 2.50
N CYS A 324 -14.13 10.74 2.83
CA CYS A 324 -13.32 10.89 4.03
C CYS A 324 -14.16 10.71 5.30
N GLN A 325 -15.29 11.42 5.40
CA GLN A 325 -16.23 11.31 6.52
C GLN A 325 -16.79 9.89 6.66
N GLN A 326 -17.13 9.22 5.55
CA GLN A 326 -17.60 7.85 5.57
C GLN A 326 -16.54 6.91 6.15
N ARG A 327 -15.29 6.98 5.68
CA ARG A 327 -14.17 6.15 6.18
C ARG A 327 -13.86 6.42 7.65
N GLU A 328 -13.85 7.69 8.06
CA GLU A 328 -13.69 8.10 9.46
C GLU A 328 -14.80 7.49 10.35
N SER A 329 -16.06 7.51 9.90
CA SER A 329 -17.17 6.91 10.65
C SER A 329 -17.05 5.38 10.77
N ILE A 330 -16.49 4.73 9.75
CA ILE A 330 -16.23 3.29 9.75
C ILE A 330 -15.12 2.97 10.76
N LEU A 331 -14.04 3.75 10.78
CA LEU A 331 -12.97 3.64 11.77
C LEU A 331 -13.49 3.81 13.19
N ALA A 332 -14.18 4.92 13.46
CA ALA A 332 -14.65 5.25 14.81
C ALA A 332 -15.73 4.29 15.32
N GLY A 333 -16.58 3.74 14.44
CA GLY A 333 -17.67 2.86 14.84
C GLY A 333 -17.37 1.37 14.63
N ALA A 334 -17.21 0.98 13.37
CA ALA A 334 -17.18 -0.42 12.98
C ALA A 334 -15.87 -1.12 13.36
N VAL A 335 -14.73 -0.45 13.17
CA VAL A 335 -13.41 -1.01 13.51
C VAL A 335 -13.23 -1.10 15.03
N LEU A 336 -13.56 -0.04 15.77
CA LEU A 336 -13.48 -0.06 17.25
C LEU A 336 -14.42 -1.09 17.88
N GLY A 337 -15.51 -1.44 17.21
CA GLY A 337 -16.49 -2.43 17.67
C GLY A 337 -16.17 -3.90 17.35
N LEU A 338 -15.08 -4.22 16.62
CA LEU A 338 -14.84 -5.60 16.16
C LEU A 338 -14.59 -6.60 17.31
N ALA A 339 -13.92 -6.17 18.38
CA ALA A 339 -13.61 -7.01 19.54
C ALA A 339 -14.87 -7.52 20.27
N GLY A 340 -16.01 -6.84 20.10
CA GLY A 340 -17.27 -7.17 20.74
C GLY A 340 -17.37 -6.67 22.19
N PRO A 341 -18.50 -6.97 22.87
CA PRO A 341 -18.78 -6.44 24.19
C PRO A 341 -17.74 -6.88 25.23
N GLY A 342 -17.32 -5.96 26.10
CA GLY A 342 -16.42 -6.24 27.23
C GLY A 342 -14.93 -6.29 26.88
N HIS A 343 -14.56 -6.14 25.60
CA HIS A 343 -13.18 -6.17 25.14
C HIS A 343 -12.82 -4.89 24.40
N LYS A 344 -11.63 -4.35 24.67
CA LYS A 344 -11.05 -3.25 23.88
C LYS A 344 -10.27 -3.85 22.71
N ILE A 345 -10.44 -3.28 21.52
CA ILE A 345 -9.61 -3.63 20.38
C ILE A 345 -8.27 -2.90 20.47
N SER A 346 -7.20 -3.52 19.95
CA SER A 346 -5.96 -2.82 19.63
C SER A 346 -5.89 -2.49 18.15
N GLY A 347 -5.29 -1.37 17.78
CA GLY A 347 -5.29 -0.86 16.41
C GLY A 347 -3.97 -0.20 16.04
N ILE A 348 -3.49 -0.50 14.85
CA ILE A 348 -2.30 0.08 14.25
C ILE A 348 -2.72 0.62 12.89
N MET A 349 -2.48 1.90 12.63
CA MET A 349 -2.85 2.55 11.39
C MET A 349 -1.68 3.38 10.86
N PRO A 350 -0.70 2.78 10.16
CA PRO A 350 0.15 3.57 9.29
C PRO A 350 -0.70 4.24 8.20
N CYS A 351 -0.35 5.47 7.86
CA CYS A 351 -1.00 6.18 6.78
C CYS A 351 -0.05 7.19 6.14
N THR A 352 -0.47 7.73 5.01
CA THR A 352 0.13 8.90 4.38
C THR A 352 -0.95 9.97 4.23
N VAL A 353 -0.62 11.21 4.58
CA VAL A 353 -1.54 12.35 4.43
C VAL A 353 -1.44 12.86 3.00
N ILE A 354 -2.53 12.80 2.25
CA ILE A 354 -2.55 13.11 0.82
C ILE A 354 -3.03 14.55 0.60
N ARG A 355 -4.05 14.98 1.35
CA ARG A 355 -4.65 16.31 1.23
C ARG A 355 -4.95 16.92 2.61
N PRO A 356 -4.95 18.26 2.71
CA PRO A 356 -5.41 18.93 3.92
C PRO A 356 -6.84 18.48 4.25
N ASP A 357 -7.10 18.20 5.54
CA ASP A 357 -8.39 17.74 6.06
C ASP A 357 -8.92 16.41 5.49
N ASP A 358 -8.05 15.60 4.88
CA ASP A 358 -8.41 14.23 4.51
C ASP A 358 -8.61 13.32 5.76
N MET A 359 -9.01 12.07 5.55
CA MET A 359 -9.31 11.16 6.66
C MET A 359 -8.08 10.86 7.52
N ALA A 360 -6.91 10.67 6.90
CA ALA A 360 -5.65 10.48 7.62
C ALA A 360 -5.28 11.71 8.46
N ASP A 361 -5.36 12.91 7.87
CA ASP A 361 -5.11 14.19 8.54
C ASP A 361 -5.96 14.31 9.81
N ARG A 362 -7.26 14.05 9.68
CA ARG A 362 -8.24 14.12 10.76
C ARG A 362 -8.01 13.09 11.86
N ILE A 363 -7.74 11.82 11.51
CA ILE A 363 -7.47 10.75 12.50
C ILE A 363 -6.17 11.00 13.26
N LEU A 364 -5.17 11.61 12.62
CA LEU A 364 -3.91 11.98 13.26
C LEU A 364 -4.06 13.16 14.23
N ASN A 365 -5.10 13.97 14.07
CA ASN A 365 -5.35 15.12 14.94
C ASN A 365 -5.82 14.66 16.33
N ARG A 366 -5.03 14.99 17.36
CA ARG A 366 -5.29 14.59 18.75
C ARG A 366 -6.48 15.30 19.39
N ASP A 367 -6.92 16.43 18.85
CA ASP A 367 -8.12 17.13 19.32
C ASP A 367 -9.40 16.46 18.78
N HIS A 368 -9.33 15.90 17.57
CA HIS A 368 -10.46 15.21 16.93
C HIS A 368 -10.54 13.72 17.33
N HIS A 369 -9.39 13.03 17.37
CA HIS A 369 -9.29 11.59 17.63
C HIS A 369 -8.18 11.25 18.66
N PRO A 370 -8.30 11.72 19.92
CA PRO A 370 -7.27 11.53 20.95
C PRO A 370 -6.93 10.06 21.21
N GLN A 371 -7.93 9.17 21.07
CA GLN A 371 -7.76 7.73 21.27
C GLN A 371 -6.74 7.10 20.32
N TRP A 372 -6.57 7.63 19.11
CA TRP A 372 -5.63 7.11 18.10
C TRP A 372 -4.20 7.59 18.29
N GLN A 373 -3.94 8.52 19.22
CA GLN A 373 -2.58 8.94 19.59
C GLN A 373 -1.71 9.31 18.36
N GLY A 374 -2.30 10.06 17.43
CA GLY A 374 -1.71 10.38 16.14
C GLY A 374 -0.33 11.02 16.21
N GLU A 375 0.57 10.58 15.33
CA GLU A 375 1.92 11.12 15.15
C GLU A 375 2.29 11.22 13.68
N ARG A 376 3.09 12.23 13.32
CA ARG A 376 3.64 12.41 11.98
C ARG A 376 5.14 12.32 12.02
N THR A 377 5.68 11.59 11.05
CA THR A 377 7.11 11.56 10.76
C THR A 377 7.33 12.20 9.38
N LYS A 378 8.51 12.78 9.20
CA LYS A 378 8.87 13.55 8.00
C LYS A 378 10.13 12.97 7.38
N MET A 379 10.33 13.19 6.08
CA MET A 379 11.61 12.88 5.46
C MET A 379 12.68 13.89 5.88
N VAL A 380 12.34 15.18 5.89
CA VAL A 380 13.22 16.30 6.25
C VAL A 380 12.61 17.07 7.42
N TYR A 381 13.30 17.09 8.56
CA TYR A 381 12.90 17.86 9.75
C TYR A 381 13.39 19.31 9.72
N ALA A 382 14.53 19.56 9.06
CA ALA A 382 15.04 20.89 8.78
C ALA A 382 15.68 20.89 7.39
N PHE A 383 15.29 21.84 6.54
CA PHE A 383 15.90 22.00 5.22
C PHE A 383 17.26 22.70 5.33
N PRO A 384 18.15 22.51 4.33
CA PRO A 384 19.40 23.24 4.25
C PRO A 384 19.22 24.77 4.28
N THR A 385 20.20 25.46 4.86
CA THR A 385 20.18 26.92 5.02
C THR A 385 20.64 27.67 3.76
N ASP A 386 21.60 27.12 3.01
CA ASP A 386 22.14 27.75 1.80
C ASP A 386 21.23 27.53 0.58
N THR A 387 20.18 28.34 0.51
CA THR A 387 19.24 28.30 -0.62
C THR A 387 19.89 28.68 -1.96
N LYS A 388 21.00 29.43 -2.00
CA LYS A 388 21.61 29.87 -3.27
C LYS A 388 22.31 28.73 -3.98
N LEU A 389 23.03 27.89 -3.23
CA LEU A 389 23.65 26.70 -3.80
C LEU A 389 22.59 25.70 -4.29
N TRP A 390 21.49 25.55 -3.56
CA TRP A 390 20.37 24.71 -3.98
C TRP A 390 19.62 25.25 -5.21
N ASP A 391 19.46 26.56 -5.34
CA ASP A 391 18.91 27.18 -6.57
C ASP A 391 19.81 26.84 -7.76
N ARG A 392 21.14 27.00 -7.61
CA ARG A 392 22.08 26.69 -8.68
C ARG A 392 22.08 25.19 -9.04
N TYR A 393 21.98 24.33 -8.04
CA TYR A 393 21.83 22.89 -8.24
C TYR A 393 20.55 22.57 -9.02
N ALA A 394 19.43 23.23 -8.71
CA ALA A 394 18.16 23.03 -9.41
C ALA A 394 18.25 23.42 -10.89
N GLU A 395 18.91 24.54 -11.21
CA GLU A 395 19.19 24.95 -12.59
C GLU A 395 19.99 23.88 -13.34
N LEU A 396 21.12 23.45 -12.77
CA LEU A 396 21.99 22.43 -13.36
C LEU A 396 21.26 21.11 -13.56
N ARG A 397 20.42 20.70 -12.60
CA ARG A 397 19.64 19.47 -12.68
C ARG A 397 18.60 19.54 -13.79
N ALA A 398 17.89 20.67 -13.90
CA ALA A 398 16.89 20.87 -14.94
C ALA A 398 17.53 20.93 -16.34
N GLU A 399 18.69 21.56 -16.48
CA GLU A 399 19.48 21.53 -17.72
C GLU A 399 19.94 20.12 -18.08
N GLY A 400 20.45 19.39 -17.09
CA GLY A 400 20.92 18.03 -17.27
C GLY A 400 19.84 17.06 -17.74
N LEU A 401 18.64 17.13 -17.13
CA LEU A 401 17.47 16.36 -17.57
C LEU A 401 17.02 16.71 -19.00
N ARG A 402 17.16 17.97 -19.43
CA ARG A 402 16.86 18.37 -20.82
C ARG A 402 17.91 17.86 -21.82
N ASN A 403 19.14 17.69 -21.37
CA ASN A 403 20.28 17.28 -22.19
C ASN A 403 20.61 15.77 -22.05
N GLU A 404 19.72 14.99 -21.44
CA GLU A 404 19.85 13.53 -21.25
C GLU A 404 21.08 13.08 -20.43
N ASP A 405 21.61 13.92 -19.54
CA ASP A 405 22.72 13.56 -18.64
C ASP A 405 22.27 12.98 -17.29
N ALA A 406 20.95 12.79 -17.12
CA ALA A 406 20.29 12.33 -15.90
C ALA A 406 20.58 13.15 -14.62
N GLY A 407 21.04 14.40 -14.75
CA GLY A 407 21.41 15.27 -13.64
C GLY A 407 22.84 15.08 -13.13
N ALA A 408 23.71 14.37 -13.87
CA ALA A 408 25.08 14.08 -13.44
C ALA A 408 25.89 15.35 -13.11
N ALA A 409 25.73 16.42 -13.89
CA ALA A 409 26.39 17.71 -13.63
C ALA A 409 25.96 18.34 -12.29
N ALA A 410 24.68 18.19 -11.92
CA ALA A 410 24.17 18.66 -10.65
C ALA A 410 24.72 17.83 -9.48
N THR A 411 24.77 16.50 -9.61
CA THR A 411 25.38 15.62 -8.60
C THR A 411 26.85 15.94 -8.37
N GLU A 412 27.61 16.21 -9.44
CA GLU A 412 29.02 16.64 -9.31
C GLU A 412 29.14 18.01 -8.64
N PHE A 413 28.24 18.96 -8.96
CA PHE A 413 28.19 20.25 -8.27
C PHE A 413 27.88 20.09 -6.78
N TYR A 414 26.94 19.22 -6.42
CA TYR A 414 26.62 18.89 -5.03
C TYR A 414 27.81 18.25 -4.32
N ARG A 415 28.50 17.29 -4.95
CA ARG A 415 29.72 16.66 -4.42
C ARG A 415 30.78 17.69 -4.03
N LEU A 416 30.97 18.73 -4.84
CA LEU A 416 31.97 19.77 -4.60
C LEU A 416 31.60 20.75 -3.48
N HIS A 417 30.30 20.91 -3.19
CA HIS A 417 29.78 21.89 -2.23
C HIS A 417 29.00 21.26 -1.07
N GLN A 418 29.14 19.94 -0.88
CA GLN A 418 28.26 19.16 -0.02
C GLN A 418 28.17 19.71 1.40
N GLU A 419 29.30 20.06 2.03
CA GLU A 419 29.32 20.60 3.39
C GLU A 419 28.44 21.86 3.54
N ALA A 420 28.54 22.80 2.59
CA ALA A 420 27.73 24.02 2.61
C ALA A 420 26.27 23.76 2.22
N MET A 421 26.03 22.80 1.31
CA MET A 421 24.69 22.42 0.86
C MET A 421 23.92 21.57 1.89
N ASP A 422 24.62 20.88 2.78
CA ASP A 422 24.00 20.08 3.85
C ASP A 422 23.82 20.87 5.16
N ASP A 423 24.43 22.06 5.26
CA ASP A 423 24.42 22.87 6.48
C ASP A 423 22.99 23.18 6.97
N GLY A 424 22.80 23.02 8.28
CA GLY A 424 21.51 23.21 8.96
C GLY A 424 20.44 22.15 8.67
N SER A 425 20.68 21.21 7.74
CA SER A 425 19.71 20.19 7.41
C SER A 425 19.58 19.10 8.49
N LYS A 426 18.39 18.53 8.61
CA LYS A 426 18.11 17.38 9.49
C LYS A 426 17.24 16.38 8.74
N ILE A 427 17.88 15.33 8.23
CA ILE A 427 17.22 14.23 7.52
C ILE A 427 16.81 13.13 8.49
N ALA A 428 15.63 12.53 8.30
CA ALA A 428 15.12 11.49 9.20
C ALA A 428 15.82 10.14 9.01
N TRP A 429 16.15 9.78 7.77
CA TRP A 429 16.71 8.47 7.45
C TRP A 429 17.93 8.60 6.52
N PRO A 430 19.16 8.60 7.06
CA PRO A 430 20.39 8.80 6.29
C PRO A 430 20.64 7.74 5.21
N GLU A 431 20.18 6.51 5.41
CA GLU A 431 20.37 5.40 4.47
C GLU A 431 19.47 5.48 3.23
N ARG A 432 18.53 6.43 3.20
CA ARG A 432 17.49 6.51 2.17
C ARG A 432 17.91 7.43 1.02
N PHE A 433 18.56 6.87 0.01
CA PHE A 433 18.88 7.54 -1.25
C PHE A 433 19.09 6.50 -2.36
N ASN A 434 19.01 6.94 -3.63
CA ASN A 434 19.23 6.09 -4.78
C ASN A 434 20.73 5.87 -5.04
N TYR A 435 21.06 4.84 -5.83
CA TYR A 435 22.44 4.46 -6.13
C TYR A 435 23.24 5.54 -6.89
N ASP A 436 22.56 6.48 -7.53
CA ASP A 436 23.10 7.60 -8.31
C ASP A 436 23.14 8.93 -7.52
N GLU A 437 22.77 8.89 -6.24
CA GLU A 437 22.78 10.03 -5.32
C GLU A 437 23.86 9.82 -4.24
N LEU A 438 24.33 10.92 -3.67
CA LEU A 438 25.44 10.92 -2.70
C LEU A 438 24.96 10.96 -1.24
N SER A 439 23.70 11.36 -1.00
CA SER A 439 23.14 11.45 0.35
C SER A 439 21.62 11.45 0.34
N ALA A 440 21.01 11.13 1.49
CA ALA A 440 19.58 11.27 1.71
C ALA A 440 19.08 12.72 1.65
N ILE A 441 19.95 13.71 1.89
CA ILE A 441 19.61 15.13 1.73
C ILE A 441 19.47 15.46 0.25
N GLN A 442 20.43 15.02 -0.58
CA GLN A 442 20.34 15.16 -2.04
C GLN A 442 19.08 14.48 -2.58
N HIS A 443 18.79 13.26 -2.11
CA HIS A 443 17.59 12.52 -2.47
C HIS A 443 16.31 13.30 -2.14
N ALA A 444 16.20 13.82 -0.91
CA ALA A 444 15.05 14.62 -0.50
C ALA A 444 14.88 15.88 -1.37
N MET A 445 15.97 16.57 -1.67
CA MET A 445 15.95 17.76 -2.52
C MET A 445 15.60 17.43 -3.97
N ASN A 446 16.08 16.30 -4.50
CA ASN A 446 15.70 15.82 -5.84
C ASN A 446 14.19 15.54 -5.93
N LEU A 447 13.62 14.88 -4.93
CA LEU A 447 12.17 14.63 -4.85
C LEU A 447 11.39 15.96 -4.78
N LYS A 448 11.83 16.89 -3.92
CA LYS A 448 11.23 18.22 -3.80
C LYS A 448 11.26 19.02 -5.12
N LEU A 449 12.37 18.94 -5.85
CA LEU A 449 12.54 19.63 -7.13
C LEU A 449 11.76 18.96 -8.28
N GLN A 450 11.46 17.67 -8.16
CA GLN A 450 10.66 16.94 -9.15
C GLN A 450 9.18 17.32 -9.07
N ASP A 451 8.60 17.28 -7.87
CA ASP A 451 7.23 17.69 -7.62
C ASP A 451 7.11 18.12 -6.15
N GLU A 452 7.07 19.43 -5.93
CA GLU A 452 7.02 19.99 -4.58
C GLU A 452 5.71 19.62 -3.86
N ALA A 453 4.58 19.63 -4.56
CA ALA A 453 3.29 19.32 -3.95
C ALA A 453 3.23 17.85 -3.50
N ALA A 454 3.67 16.93 -4.36
CA ALA A 454 3.78 15.52 -4.01
C ALA A 454 4.80 15.28 -2.90
N PHE A 455 5.93 16.01 -2.90
CA PHE A 455 6.93 15.93 -1.84
C PHE A 455 6.35 16.27 -0.46
N TRP A 456 5.64 17.40 -0.38
CA TRP A 456 5.01 17.84 0.87
C TRP A 456 3.89 16.92 1.36
N ALA A 457 3.09 16.36 0.45
CA ALA A 457 2.07 15.37 0.81
C ALA A 457 2.72 14.02 1.23
N GLU A 458 3.39 13.35 0.29
CA GLU A 458 3.78 11.95 0.45
C GLU A 458 5.00 11.73 1.36
N TYR A 459 5.93 12.69 1.43
CA TYR A 459 7.21 12.52 2.13
C TYR A 459 7.29 13.35 3.41
N GLN A 460 6.57 14.46 3.48
CA GLN A 460 6.50 15.29 4.69
C GLN A 460 5.23 15.07 5.52
N ASN A 461 4.20 14.41 4.98
CA ASN A 461 2.87 14.30 5.61
C ASN A 461 2.27 15.68 5.97
N GLU A 462 2.56 16.69 5.17
CA GLU A 462 2.13 18.09 5.35
C GLU A 462 1.74 18.66 3.98
N PRO A 463 0.64 18.17 3.38
CA PRO A 463 0.25 18.57 2.03
C PRO A 463 0.05 20.08 1.96
N LEU A 464 0.46 20.67 0.82
CA LEU A 464 0.24 22.08 0.56
C LEU A 464 -1.26 22.38 0.42
N PRO A 465 -1.73 23.59 0.80
CA PRO A 465 -3.10 24.00 0.56
C PRO A 465 -3.45 23.86 -0.93
N GLU A 466 -4.66 23.37 -1.21
CA GLU A 466 -5.15 23.32 -2.59
C GLU A 466 -5.27 24.73 -3.15
N VAL A 467 -4.60 24.97 -4.28
CA VAL A 467 -4.88 26.12 -5.12
C VAL A 467 -6.12 25.75 -5.92
N GLU A 468 -7.28 26.32 -5.57
CA GLU A 468 -8.49 26.17 -6.39
C GLU A 468 -8.22 26.80 -7.76
N VAL A 469 -7.96 25.96 -8.77
CA VAL A 469 -7.88 26.40 -10.17
C VAL A 469 -9.30 26.46 -10.69
N ASP A 470 -9.88 27.65 -10.79
CA ASP A 470 -11.18 27.87 -11.44
C ASP A 470 -11.06 27.45 -12.92
N GLU A 471 -12.02 26.68 -13.46
CA GLU A 471 -12.05 26.25 -14.87
C GLU A 471 -12.04 27.45 -15.86
N ASN A 472 -12.31 28.66 -15.36
CA ASN A 472 -12.22 29.92 -16.12
C ASN A 472 -10.85 30.61 -16.05
N GLU A 473 -9.85 30.03 -15.38
CA GLU A 473 -8.50 30.60 -15.32
C GLU A 473 -7.78 30.51 -16.67
N LEU A 474 -7.09 31.59 -17.04
CA LEU A 474 -6.29 31.65 -18.24
C LEU A 474 -5.09 30.69 -18.12
N THR A 475 -4.89 29.83 -19.13
CA THR A 475 -3.71 28.96 -19.17
C THR A 475 -2.43 29.76 -19.46
N ALA A 476 -1.28 29.23 -19.07
CA ALA A 476 0.02 29.84 -19.38
C ALA A 476 0.19 30.11 -20.89
N ASP A 477 -0.24 29.18 -21.75
CA ASP A 477 -0.20 29.33 -23.21
C ASP A 477 -1.13 30.45 -23.70
N GLN A 478 -2.32 30.57 -23.12
CA GLN A 478 -3.26 31.65 -23.46
C GLN A 478 -2.72 33.03 -23.07
N ILE A 479 -1.97 33.12 -21.96
CA ILE A 479 -1.29 34.35 -21.54
C ILE A 479 -0.11 34.64 -22.48
N ALA A 480 0.72 33.64 -22.77
CA ALA A 480 1.88 33.76 -23.64
C ALA A 480 1.49 34.20 -25.07
N ALA A 481 0.34 33.73 -25.58
CA ALA A 481 -0.19 34.13 -26.87
C ALA A 481 -0.63 35.61 -26.95
N LYS A 482 -0.78 36.29 -25.81
CA LYS A 482 -1.20 37.71 -25.73
C LYS A 482 -0.04 38.69 -25.59
N LEU A 483 1.20 38.23 -25.69
CA LEU A 483 2.38 39.11 -25.62
C LEU A 483 2.46 40.02 -26.86
N ASN A 484 2.81 41.28 -26.65
CA ASN A 484 2.96 42.30 -27.71
C ASN A 484 4.38 42.39 -28.29
N GLY A 485 5.35 41.65 -27.72
CA GLY A 485 6.75 41.63 -28.18
C GLY A 485 7.57 42.88 -27.82
N LEU A 486 7.02 43.82 -27.04
CA LEU A 486 7.75 45.01 -26.62
C LEU A 486 8.64 44.74 -25.39
N PRO A 487 9.79 45.43 -25.26
CA PRO A 487 10.60 45.36 -24.04
C PRO A 487 9.82 45.82 -22.80
N LYS A 488 10.16 45.25 -21.64
CA LYS A 488 9.63 45.67 -20.33
C LYS A 488 9.73 47.20 -20.19
N GLY A 489 8.63 47.83 -19.77
CA GLY A 489 8.57 49.27 -19.57
C GLY A 489 8.31 50.12 -20.82
N ARG A 490 8.25 49.53 -22.02
CA ARG A 490 7.88 50.26 -23.24
C ARG A 490 6.37 50.28 -23.42
N VAL A 491 5.81 51.48 -23.55
CA VAL A 491 4.36 51.69 -23.69
C VAL A 491 3.92 51.45 -25.14
N PRO A 492 2.90 50.62 -25.41
CA PRO A 492 2.34 50.46 -26.75
C PRO A 492 1.76 51.76 -27.31
N LEU A 493 1.82 51.95 -28.63
CA LEU A 493 1.36 53.17 -29.30
C LEU A 493 -0.10 53.55 -28.99
N GLY A 494 -0.98 52.56 -28.84
CA GLY A 494 -2.40 52.77 -28.55
C GLY A 494 -2.69 53.20 -27.10
N CYS A 495 -1.76 53.01 -26.17
CA CYS A 495 -1.96 53.38 -24.77
C CYS A 495 -1.68 54.87 -24.55
N GLN A 496 -2.62 55.54 -23.90
CA GLN A 496 -2.56 56.97 -23.58
C GLN A 496 -2.45 57.22 -22.07
N HIS A 497 -2.95 56.31 -21.24
CA HIS A 497 -3.01 56.47 -19.79
C HIS A 497 -2.25 55.36 -19.07
N LEU A 498 -1.58 55.71 -17.97
CA LEU A 498 -0.85 54.76 -17.14
C LEU A 498 -1.42 54.71 -15.72
N THR A 499 -1.60 53.50 -15.20
CA THR A 499 -1.99 53.25 -13.82
C THR A 499 -1.06 52.27 -13.15
N MET A 500 -0.89 52.40 -11.85
CA MET A 500 -0.20 51.42 -11.01
C MET A 500 -1.17 50.84 -9.98
N PHE A 501 -0.99 49.56 -9.66
CA PHE A 501 -1.68 48.92 -8.55
C PHE A 501 -0.65 48.29 -7.62
N ILE A 502 -0.85 48.43 -6.31
CA ILE A 502 -0.03 47.81 -5.26
C ILE A 502 -0.93 46.93 -4.39
N ASP A 503 -0.63 45.64 -4.34
CA ASP A 503 -1.22 44.68 -3.41
C ASP A 503 -0.34 44.54 -2.17
N VAL A 504 -0.95 44.73 -0.99
CA VAL A 504 -0.23 44.76 0.29
C VAL A 504 -0.34 43.41 0.98
N GLN A 505 0.76 42.66 0.99
CA GLN A 505 0.85 41.38 1.69
C GLN A 505 1.85 41.44 2.86
N GLN A 506 1.78 40.46 3.76
CA GLN A 506 2.55 40.46 5.01
C GLN A 506 4.06 40.67 4.82
N LYS A 507 4.67 39.99 3.85
CA LYS A 507 6.13 40.04 3.63
C LYS A 507 6.54 40.95 2.48
N LEU A 508 5.66 41.24 1.52
CA LEU A 508 5.97 41.86 0.23
C LEU A 508 4.83 42.79 -0.22
N LEU A 509 5.18 43.79 -1.03
CA LEU A 509 4.25 44.59 -1.83
C LEU A 509 4.32 44.13 -3.28
N PHE A 510 3.29 43.47 -3.78
CA PHE A 510 3.20 43.15 -5.21
C PHE A 510 2.71 44.37 -5.96
N TYR A 511 3.21 44.60 -7.16
CA TYR A 511 2.76 45.72 -7.97
C TYR A 511 2.67 45.37 -9.45
N VAL A 512 1.82 46.12 -10.14
CA VAL A 512 1.69 46.09 -11.59
C VAL A 512 1.50 47.50 -12.12
N VAL A 513 2.12 47.80 -13.26
CA VAL A 513 1.94 49.02 -14.03
C VAL A 513 1.28 48.65 -15.36
N CYS A 514 0.13 49.25 -15.64
CA CYS A 514 -0.65 49.00 -16.83
C CYS A 514 -0.78 50.28 -17.67
N GLY A 515 -0.70 50.11 -18.99
CA GLY A 515 -1.09 51.12 -19.97
C GLY A 515 -2.48 50.83 -20.52
N TRP A 516 -3.27 51.88 -20.76
CA TRP A 516 -4.64 51.79 -21.22
C TRP A 516 -4.87 52.63 -22.48
N SER A 517 -5.59 52.06 -23.43
CA SER A 517 -6.08 52.73 -24.63
C SER A 517 -7.51 53.27 -24.44
N GLU A 518 -7.94 54.17 -25.32
CA GLU A 518 -9.27 54.80 -25.23
C GLU A 518 -10.43 53.82 -25.48
N ASP A 519 -10.16 52.68 -26.11
CA ASP A 519 -11.12 51.60 -26.37
C ASP A 519 -11.23 50.57 -25.23
N PHE A 520 -10.73 50.92 -24.04
CA PHE A 520 -10.64 50.04 -22.86
C PHE A 520 -9.73 48.81 -23.05
N GLY A 521 -8.89 48.79 -24.09
CA GLY A 521 -7.76 47.88 -24.18
C GLY A 521 -6.67 48.23 -23.15
N GLY A 522 -5.89 47.22 -22.75
CA GLY A 522 -4.83 47.41 -21.77
C GLY A 522 -3.65 46.47 -21.98
N ALA A 523 -2.46 46.93 -21.56
CA ALA A 523 -1.22 46.17 -21.58
C ALA A 523 -0.50 46.27 -20.24
N VAL A 524 -0.02 45.14 -19.73
CA VAL A 524 0.87 45.10 -18.57
C VAL A 524 2.28 45.49 -19.02
N LEU A 525 2.79 46.61 -18.50
CA LEU A 525 4.09 47.15 -18.87
C LEU A 525 5.21 46.62 -17.97
N GLU A 526 4.88 46.43 -16.70
CA GLU A 526 5.77 45.93 -15.67
C GLU A 526 4.96 45.37 -14.51
N TYR A 527 5.46 44.32 -13.88
CA TYR A 527 4.98 43.84 -12.59
C TYR A 527 6.16 43.31 -11.77
N GLY A 528 5.97 43.16 -10.47
CA GLY A 528 7.00 42.62 -9.57
C GLY A 528 6.57 42.65 -8.11
N ALA A 529 7.54 42.44 -7.22
CA ALA A 529 7.37 42.56 -5.79
C ALA A 529 8.43 43.49 -5.19
N TRP A 530 8.08 44.16 -4.10
CA TRP A 530 8.98 44.94 -3.27
C TRP A 530 8.98 44.42 -1.83
N PRO A 531 10.14 44.15 -1.23
CA PRO A 531 11.49 44.23 -1.81
C PRO A 531 11.69 43.19 -2.92
N ASP A 532 12.59 43.47 -3.87
CA ASP A 532 12.84 42.57 -5.02
C ASP A 532 13.46 41.23 -4.52
N PRO A 533 12.80 40.08 -4.73
CA PRO A 533 13.32 38.78 -4.33
C PRO A 533 14.54 38.32 -5.14
N GLN A 534 14.87 38.98 -6.25
CA GLN A 534 15.97 38.63 -7.17
C GLN A 534 15.84 37.22 -7.77
N ARG A 535 14.61 36.73 -7.92
CA ARG A 535 14.28 35.43 -8.50
C ARG A 535 13.12 35.58 -9.49
N ALA A 536 13.16 34.80 -10.58
CA ALA A 536 12.09 34.80 -11.58
C ALA A 536 10.80 34.14 -11.07
N TYR A 537 10.93 33.16 -10.18
CA TYR A 537 9.81 32.47 -9.53
C TYR A 537 10.06 32.40 -8.02
N PHE A 538 9.06 32.74 -7.22
CA PHE A 538 9.14 32.73 -5.76
C PHE A 538 7.75 32.63 -5.14
N SER A 539 7.69 32.08 -3.92
CA SER A 539 6.50 32.08 -3.07
C SER A 539 6.72 32.99 -1.85
N LEU A 540 5.65 33.46 -1.22
CA LEU A 540 5.76 34.18 0.06
C LEU A 540 6.48 33.37 1.16
N ARG A 541 6.48 32.03 1.08
CA ARG A 541 7.12 31.18 2.10
C ARG A 541 8.64 31.28 2.02
N ASP A 542 9.19 31.28 0.82
CA ASP A 542 10.63 31.08 0.57
C ASP A 542 11.40 32.40 0.36
N VAL A 543 10.70 33.53 0.36
CA VAL A 543 11.32 34.85 0.23
C VAL A 543 12.05 35.22 1.53
N THR A 544 13.34 35.51 1.38
CA THR A 544 14.25 35.88 2.48
C THR A 544 14.33 37.39 2.72
N LYS A 545 14.18 38.21 1.66
CA LYS A 545 14.08 39.68 1.76
C LYS A 545 12.63 40.11 1.89
N THR A 546 12.25 40.64 3.05
CA THR A 546 10.89 41.06 3.37
C THR A 546 10.82 42.53 3.75
N LEU A 547 9.60 43.07 3.81
CA LEU A 547 9.35 44.42 4.34
C LEU A 547 9.95 44.61 5.74
N SER A 548 9.89 43.59 6.60
CA SER A 548 10.46 43.66 7.94
C SER A 548 11.99 43.71 7.94
N THR A 549 12.65 43.05 6.99
CA THR A 549 14.13 43.13 6.86
C THR A 549 14.60 44.46 6.26
N GLU A 550 13.79 45.12 5.44
CA GLU A 550 14.14 46.43 4.85
C GLU A 550 13.89 47.62 5.79
N ALA A 551 13.07 47.41 6.83
CA ALA A 551 12.71 48.39 7.85
C ALA A 551 12.96 47.82 9.25
N GLU A 552 14.21 47.43 9.53
CA GLU A 552 14.63 46.85 10.80
C GLU A 552 14.24 47.75 11.99
N GLY A 553 13.74 47.14 13.06
CA GLY A 553 13.32 47.83 14.28
C GLY A 553 11.93 48.45 14.23
N THR A 554 11.17 48.30 13.14
CA THR A 554 9.78 48.74 13.04
C THR A 554 8.79 47.58 13.22
N GLY A 555 7.61 47.86 13.76
CA GLY A 555 6.49 46.92 13.73
C GLY A 555 5.94 46.74 12.31
N LEU A 556 5.05 45.76 12.11
CA LEU A 556 4.48 45.42 10.81
C LEU A 556 3.93 46.64 10.04
N GLU A 557 3.17 47.50 10.72
CA GLU A 557 2.60 48.73 10.14
C GLU A 557 3.69 49.71 9.65
N GLY A 558 4.76 49.88 10.42
CA GLY A 558 5.89 50.74 10.06
C GLY A 558 6.67 50.19 8.85
N ALA A 559 6.84 48.87 8.78
CA ALA A 559 7.47 48.20 7.66
C ALA A 559 6.66 48.36 6.36
N ILE A 560 5.32 48.25 6.45
CA ILE A 560 4.42 48.49 5.31
C ILE A 560 4.50 49.95 4.85
N TYR A 561 4.42 50.90 5.78
CA TYR A 561 4.50 52.33 5.45
C TYR A 561 5.83 52.67 4.74
N ALA A 562 6.95 52.20 5.29
CA ALA A 562 8.28 52.41 4.70
C ALA A 562 8.39 51.74 3.31
N GLY A 563 7.84 50.54 3.15
CA GLY A 563 7.78 49.84 1.87
C GLY A 563 7.00 50.61 0.81
N LEU A 564 5.79 51.09 1.17
CA LEU A 564 4.95 51.89 0.29
C LEU A 564 5.64 53.19 -0.12
N GLN A 565 6.30 53.86 0.83
CA GLN A 565 7.07 55.06 0.55
C GLN A 565 8.16 54.81 -0.50
N ARG A 566 9.01 53.80 -0.30
CA ARG A 566 10.11 53.50 -1.23
C ARG A 566 9.60 53.04 -2.61
N LEU A 567 8.58 52.19 -2.64
CA LEU A 567 8.04 51.68 -3.90
C LEU A 567 7.38 52.79 -4.72
N THR A 568 6.57 53.64 -4.08
CA THR A 568 5.90 54.75 -4.77
C THR A 568 6.89 55.82 -5.21
N GLU A 569 7.89 56.17 -4.40
CA GLU A 569 8.96 57.08 -4.81
C GLU A 569 9.71 56.54 -6.04
N LYS A 570 10.04 55.25 -6.05
CA LYS A 570 10.70 54.60 -7.19
C LYS A 570 9.83 54.62 -8.44
N GLN A 571 8.56 54.22 -8.36
CA GLN A 571 7.75 53.99 -9.56
C GLN A 571 7.04 55.23 -10.08
N LEU A 572 6.55 56.12 -9.19
CA LEU A 572 5.78 57.30 -9.60
C LEU A 572 6.64 58.43 -10.15
N THR A 573 7.97 58.37 -9.96
CA THR A 573 8.92 59.34 -10.52
C THR A 573 9.49 58.90 -11.87
N CYS A 574 9.26 57.66 -12.30
CA CYS A 574 9.70 57.13 -13.59
C CYS A 574 8.96 57.76 -14.76
N GLU A 575 9.69 58.04 -15.85
CA GLU A 575 9.13 58.39 -17.15
C GLU A 575 9.07 57.16 -18.05
N TRP A 576 7.90 56.91 -18.65
CA TRP A 576 7.63 55.72 -19.44
C TRP A 576 7.60 56.08 -20.92
N GLN A 577 8.50 55.51 -21.70
CA GLN A 577 8.63 55.82 -23.12
C GLN A 577 7.66 54.98 -23.96
N ARG A 578 6.84 55.66 -24.77
CA ARG A 578 5.98 55.05 -25.78
C ARG A 578 6.74 54.77 -27.07
N GLU A 579 6.22 53.85 -27.90
CA GLU A 579 6.84 53.44 -29.16
C GLU A 579 7.20 54.60 -30.11
N ASP A 580 6.42 55.67 -30.12
CA ASP A 580 6.67 56.89 -30.92
C ASP A 580 7.69 57.86 -30.30
N GLY A 581 8.24 57.52 -29.13
CA GLY A 581 9.20 58.32 -28.39
C GLY A 581 8.58 59.33 -27.41
N ALA A 582 7.25 59.40 -27.32
CA ALA A 582 6.58 60.23 -26.31
C ALA A 582 6.81 59.67 -24.89
N PHE A 583 6.79 60.54 -23.88
CA PHE A 583 6.90 60.13 -22.48
C PHE A 583 5.56 60.28 -21.77
N LEU A 584 5.20 59.24 -21.02
CA LEU A 584 4.01 59.19 -20.16
C LEU A 584 4.44 59.01 -18.71
N ARG A 585 3.55 59.38 -17.78
CA ARG A 585 3.72 59.21 -16.34
C ARG A 585 2.49 58.52 -15.76
N ILE A 586 2.67 57.85 -14.63
CA ILE A 586 1.57 57.20 -13.91
C ILE A 586 0.62 58.27 -13.39
N GLU A 587 -0.65 58.20 -13.81
CA GLU A 587 -1.66 59.19 -13.46
C GLU A 587 -2.42 58.81 -12.19
N ARG A 588 -2.54 57.50 -11.91
CA ARG A 588 -3.20 56.97 -10.71
C ARG A 588 -2.49 55.74 -10.19
N CYS A 589 -2.36 55.65 -8.87
CA CYS A 589 -1.83 54.49 -8.19
C CYS A 589 -2.83 54.03 -7.12
N LEU A 590 -3.35 52.82 -7.29
CA LEU A 590 -4.26 52.19 -6.35
C LEU A 590 -3.47 51.32 -5.38
N ILE A 591 -3.82 51.36 -4.10
CA ILE A 591 -3.19 50.53 -3.06
C ILE A 591 -4.28 49.69 -2.40
N ASP A 592 -4.13 48.37 -2.37
CA ASP A 592 -5.09 47.50 -1.68
C ASP A 592 -5.13 47.81 -0.18
N ALA A 593 -6.33 48.09 0.31
CA ALA A 593 -6.60 48.37 1.71
C ALA A 593 -7.48 47.28 2.34
N ASN A 594 -7.59 46.11 1.72
CA ASN A 594 -8.54 45.08 2.11
C ASN A 594 -7.96 43.99 3.02
N TRP A 595 -6.65 44.02 3.29
CA TRP A 595 -5.97 43.06 4.16
C TRP A 595 -6.16 43.30 5.68
N GLY A 596 -7.08 44.18 6.08
CA GLY A 596 -7.52 44.40 7.47
C GLY A 596 -6.46 45.03 8.40
N THR A 597 -5.36 44.32 8.61
CA THR A 597 -4.20 44.73 9.43
C THR A 597 -3.44 45.90 8.81
N SER A 598 -3.47 46.06 7.49
CA SER A 598 -2.82 47.17 6.78
C SER A 598 -3.76 48.33 6.46
N THR A 599 -5.08 48.17 6.67
CA THR A 599 -6.09 49.09 6.16
C THR A 599 -5.85 50.53 6.61
N ASP A 600 -5.75 50.77 7.92
CA ASP A 600 -5.56 52.12 8.46
C ASP A 600 -4.22 52.75 8.02
N VAL A 601 -3.16 51.94 7.94
CA VAL A 601 -1.84 52.36 7.46
C VAL A 601 -1.89 52.82 6.01
N VAL A 602 -2.62 52.10 5.15
CA VAL A 602 -2.80 52.48 3.74
C VAL A 602 -3.57 53.79 3.62
N TYR A 603 -4.65 53.96 4.38
CA TYR A 603 -5.39 55.23 4.41
C TYR A 603 -4.53 56.40 4.91
N GLN A 604 -3.73 56.18 5.95
CA GLN A 604 -2.80 57.18 6.46
C GLN A 604 -1.75 57.55 5.40
N PHE A 605 -1.12 56.54 4.78
CA PHE A 605 -0.08 56.73 3.77
C PHE A 605 -0.60 57.52 2.57
N CYS A 606 -1.75 57.13 2.01
CA CYS A 606 -2.36 57.84 0.87
C CYS A 606 -2.63 59.32 1.19
N ARG A 607 -2.92 59.67 2.45
CA ARG A 607 -3.17 61.06 2.88
C ARG A 607 -1.90 61.86 3.10
N GLN A 608 -0.85 61.23 3.63
CA GLN A 608 0.37 61.92 4.10
C GLN A 608 1.51 61.88 3.08
N SER A 609 1.43 61.02 2.07
CA SER A 609 2.47 60.87 1.05
C SER A 609 2.66 62.15 0.23
N PRO A 610 3.90 62.49 -0.18
CA PRO A 610 4.16 63.54 -1.16
C PRO A 610 3.42 63.33 -2.50
N HIS A 611 3.03 62.08 -2.80
CA HIS A 611 2.30 61.70 -4.00
C HIS A 611 0.77 61.58 -3.78
N ALA A 612 0.23 62.11 -2.68
CA ALA A 612 -1.18 61.96 -2.29
C ALA A 612 -2.20 62.25 -3.41
N ALA A 613 -1.90 63.17 -4.34
CA ALA A 613 -2.76 63.48 -5.47
C ALA A 613 -2.95 62.32 -6.49
N LEU A 614 -2.02 61.35 -6.50
CA LEU A 614 -2.03 60.18 -7.39
C LEU A 614 -2.52 58.92 -6.69
N LEU A 615 -2.43 58.86 -5.36
CA LEU A 615 -2.67 57.66 -4.56
C LEU A 615 -4.16 57.51 -4.19
N LEU A 616 -4.69 56.31 -4.34
CA LEU A 616 -6.05 55.96 -3.97
C LEU A 616 -6.07 54.63 -3.19
N PRO A 617 -6.62 54.59 -1.96
CA PRO A 617 -6.92 53.31 -1.33
C PRO A 617 -8.01 52.60 -2.12
N SER A 618 -7.85 51.30 -2.32
CA SER A 618 -8.76 50.47 -3.10
C SER A 618 -9.23 49.25 -2.32
N HIS A 619 -10.44 48.79 -2.62
CA HIS A 619 -11.02 47.58 -2.06
C HIS A 619 -11.56 46.73 -3.20
N GLY A 620 -11.09 45.49 -3.30
CA GLY A 620 -11.72 44.48 -4.15
C GLY A 620 -13.11 44.13 -3.63
N ARG A 621 -14.14 44.24 -4.48
CA ARG A 621 -15.50 43.78 -4.16
C ARG A 621 -16.03 42.94 -5.31
N PHE A 622 -16.58 41.78 -4.96
CA PHE A 622 -17.30 40.96 -5.91
C PHE A 622 -18.54 41.69 -6.43
N VAL A 623 -18.73 41.65 -7.75
CA VAL A 623 -19.91 42.19 -8.44
C VAL A 623 -20.51 41.07 -9.28
N GLY A 624 -21.67 40.57 -8.85
CA GLY A 624 -22.43 39.53 -9.53
C GLY A 624 -23.79 40.02 -10.02
N ALA A 625 -24.58 39.13 -10.60
CA ALA A 625 -25.91 39.45 -11.14
C ALA A 625 -26.90 40.03 -10.11
N SER A 626 -26.67 39.77 -8.82
CA SER A 626 -27.46 40.30 -7.70
C SER A 626 -26.84 41.54 -7.03
N SER A 627 -25.68 42.00 -7.49
CA SER A 627 -25.02 43.19 -6.94
C SER A 627 -25.70 44.47 -7.44
N LEU A 628 -25.63 45.53 -6.63
CA LEU A 628 -26.14 46.84 -7.01
C LEU A 628 -25.45 47.31 -8.31
N PRO A 629 -26.16 47.92 -9.27
CA PRO A 629 -25.52 48.51 -10.45
C PRO A 629 -24.53 49.62 -10.08
N PHE A 630 -23.42 49.74 -10.81
CA PHE A 630 -22.40 50.78 -10.55
C PHE A 630 -22.98 52.21 -10.59
N SER A 631 -24.01 52.46 -11.39
CA SER A 631 -24.72 53.75 -11.45
C SER A 631 -25.34 54.17 -10.11
N ASP A 632 -25.66 53.19 -9.27
CA ASP A 632 -26.42 53.37 -8.03
C ASP A 632 -25.49 53.40 -6.81
N TYR A 633 -24.17 53.33 -7.03
CA TYR A 633 -23.18 53.36 -5.96
C TYR A 633 -23.16 54.75 -5.32
N LYS A 634 -23.56 54.82 -4.05
CA LYS A 634 -23.42 56.04 -3.26
C LYS A 634 -21.95 56.27 -2.94
N ARG A 635 -21.40 57.39 -3.41
CA ARG A 635 -20.06 57.85 -2.99
C ARG A 635 -20.05 58.01 -1.47
N ARG A 636 -19.23 57.23 -0.80
CA ARG A 636 -18.93 57.44 0.62
C ARG A 636 -17.88 58.56 0.71
N PRO A 637 -18.04 59.49 1.66
CA PRO A 637 -17.12 60.62 1.83
C PRO A 637 -15.70 60.16 2.15
#